data_AF-A0A2S6QJZ8-F1
#
_entry.id   AF-A0A2S6QJZ8-F1
#
_cell.length_a   1.000
_cell.length_b   1.000
_cell.length_c   1.000
_cell.angle_alpha   90.00
_cell.angle_beta   90.00
_cell.angle_gamma   90.00
#
_symmetry.space_group_name_H-M   'P 1'
#
loop_
_entity.id
_entity.type
_entity.pdbx_description
1 polymer ?
#
loop_
_entity_poly.entity_id
_entity_poly.type
_entity_poly.pdbx_seq_one_letter_code
_entity_poly.pdbx_strand_id
1 'polypeptide(L)'
;MLRFIPISINLFSEWTAKKTDPFVKTRFGKLFLALVLIGPVTFLPTLYQAWTAPDIDALRTSTWPLLIIVNISAFIGVAHEGDWRLRLTMLAWVIFMIIISLAVVVR
;
A
#
# COMPACT_ATOMS: atom_id res chain seq x y z
N MET A 1 -13.97 -20.11 0.73
CA MET A 1 -13.38 -19.57 -0.51
C MET A 1 -14.30 -18.49 -1.05
N LEU A 2 -13.96 -17.22 -0.86
CA LEU A 2 -14.80 -16.08 -1.25
C LEU A 2 -14.80 -15.93 -2.78
N ARG A 3 -15.79 -16.51 -3.46
CA ARG A 3 -16.05 -16.44 -4.92
C ARG A 3 -16.70 -15.09 -5.33
N PHE A 4 -16.17 -13.97 -4.89
CA PHE A 4 -16.75 -12.65 -5.19
C PHE A 4 -15.73 -11.63 -5.68
N ILE A 5 -14.69 -12.08 -6.41
CA ILE A 5 -13.82 -11.15 -7.12
C ILE A 5 -14.31 -11.05 -8.57
N PRO A 6 -14.63 -9.83 -9.06
CA PRO A 6 -14.96 -9.59 -10.46
C PRO A 6 -13.90 -10.18 -11.39
N ILE A 7 -14.33 -10.88 -12.45
CA ILE A 7 -13.45 -11.50 -13.45
C ILE A 7 -12.43 -10.49 -14.01
N SER A 8 -12.82 -9.21 -14.12
CA SER A 8 -11.96 -8.11 -14.54
C SER A 8 -10.75 -7.89 -13.63
N ILE A 9 -10.90 -8.04 -12.31
CA ILE A 9 -9.80 -7.87 -11.35
C ILE A 9 -8.80 -9.03 -11.47
N ASN A 10 -9.29 -10.26 -11.63
CA ASN A 10 -8.41 -11.42 -11.85
C ASN A 10 -7.62 -11.28 -13.16
N LEU A 11 -8.28 -10.93 -14.26
CA LEU A 11 -7.61 -10.75 -15.56
C LEU A 11 -6.56 -9.63 -15.52
N PHE A 12 -6.87 -8.52 -14.86
CA PHE A 12 -5.93 -7.42 -14.71
C PHE A 12 -4.74 -7.79 -13.81
N SER A 13 -4.99 -8.51 -12.72
CA SER A 13 -3.94 -9.01 -11.84
C SER A 13 -3.01 -9.99 -12.55
N GLU A 14 -3.57 -10.97 -13.28
CA GLU A 14 -2.79 -11.93 -14.07
C GLU A 14 -1.97 -11.26 -15.17
N TRP A 15 -2.54 -10.29 -15.89
CA TRP A 15 -1.83 -9.53 -16.91
C TRP A 15 -0.66 -8.73 -16.31
N THR A 16 -0.91 -8.06 -15.19
CA THR A 16 0.11 -7.29 -14.47
C THR A 16 1.23 -8.21 -14.00
N ALA A 17 0.89 -9.32 -13.33
CA ALA A 17 1.84 -10.32 -12.88
C ALA A 17 2.70 -10.85 -14.04
N LYS A 18 2.10 -11.19 -15.19
CA LYS A 18 2.85 -11.65 -16.37
C LYS A 18 3.88 -10.63 -16.88
N LYS A 19 3.59 -9.33 -16.74
CA LYS A 19 4.47 -8.24 -17.18
C LYS A 19 5.54 -7.90 -16.15
N THR A 20 5.23 -8.02 -14.85
CA THR A 20 6.12 -7.64 -13.76
C THR A 20 6.98 -8.79 -13.23
N ASP A 21 6.59 -10.04 -13.41
CA ASP A 21 7.31 -11.22 -12.92
C ASP A 21 8.77 -11.33 -13.46
N PRO A 22 9.06 -11.02 -14.75
CA PRO A 22 10.43 -10.97 -15.23
C PRO A 22 11.27 -9.91 -14.52
N PHE A 23 10.68 -8.75 -14.20
CA PHE A 23 11.35 -7.65 -13.50
C PHE A 23 11.65 -8.03 -12.05
N VAL A 24 10.65 -8.56 -11.34
CA VAL A 24 10.76 -9.00 -9.93
C VAL A 24 11.87 -10.02 -9.73
N LYS A 25 12.11 -10.89 -10.71
CA LYS A 25 13.18 -11.91 -10.67
C LYS A 25 14.59 -11.32 -10.84
N THR A 26 14.74 -10.10 -11.34
CA THR A 26 16.04 -9.43 -11.46
C THR A 26 16.61 -9.00 -10.10
N ARG A 27 17.92 -8.73 -10.01
CA ARG A 27 18.54 -8.17 -8.78
C ARG A 27 17.92 -6.83 -8.39
N PHE A 28 17.62 -5.97 -9.36
CA PHE A 28 16.96 -4.68 -9.12
C PHE A 28 15.52 -4.84 -8.66
N GLY A 29 14.75 -5.79 -9.24
CA GLY A 29 13.39 -6.09 -8.81
C GLY A 29 13.32 -6.62 -7.38
N LYS A 30 14.27 -7.48 -6.98
CA LYS A 30 14.40 -7.94 -5.59
C LYS A 30 14.72 -6.80 -4.62
N LEU A 31 15.61 -5.89 -5.00
CA LEU A 31 15.92 -4.70 -4.20
C LEU A 31 14.69 -3.80 -4.08
N PHE A 32 13.97 -3.58 -5.18
CA PHE A 32 12.72 -2.83 -5.19
C PHE A 32 11.67 -3.44 -4.26
N LEU A 33 11.46 -4.76 -4.31
CA LEU A 33 10.56 -5.45 -3.37
C LEU A 33 11.00 -5.29 -1.91
N ALA A 34 12.29 -5.38 -1.63
CA ALA A 34 12.81 -5.15 -0.28
C ALA A 34 12.52 -3.71 0.20
N LEU A 35 12.66 -2.71 -0.69
CA LEU A 35 12.29 -1.32 -0.39
C LEU A 35 10.78 -1.18 -0.15
N VAL A 36 9.93 -1.86 -0.93
CA VAL A 36 8.48 -1.86 -0.72
C VAL A 36 8.12 -2.45 0.64
N LEU A 37 8.79 -3.54 1.07
CA LEU A 37 8.57 -4.16 2.37
C LEU A 37 8.94 -3.24 3.54
N ILE A 38 9.97 -2.40 3.38
CA ILE A 38 10.41 -1.44 4.40
C ILE A 38 9.65 -0.11 4.28
N GLY A 39 9.02 0.15 3.14
CA GLY A 39 8.31 1.39 2.82
C GLY A 39 7.35 1.91 3.90
N PRO A 40 6.55 1.09 4.60
CA PRO A 40 5.72 1.58 5.70
C PRO A 40 6.55 2.28 6.78
N VAL A 41 7.71 1.72 7.14
CA VAL A 41 8.59 2.24 8.20
C VAL A 41 9.12 3.63 7.83
N THR A 42 9.35 3.90 6.55
CA THR A 42 9.81 5.23 6.09
C THR A 42 8.74 6.31 6.26
N PHE A 43 7.47 5.94 6.48
CA PHE A 43 6.36 6.86 6.74
C PHE A 43 6.11 7.17 8.21
N LEU A 44 6.83 6.54 9.14
CA LEU A 44 6.72 6.85 10.57
C LEU A 44 6.97 8.32 10.90
N PRO A 45 7.98 9.03 10.30
CA PRO A 45 8.16 10.46 10.55
C PRO A 45 6.97 11.29 10.10
N THR A 46 6.37 10.97 8.95
CA THR A 46 5.17 11.65 8.43
C THR A 46 3.98 11.44 9.36
N LEU A 47 3.79 10.21 9.84
CA LEU A 47 2.74 9.88 10.79
C LEU A 47 2.92 10.64 12.11
N TYR A 48 4.16 10.74 12.61
CA TYR A 48 4.47 11.54 13.79
C TYR A 48 4.18 13.05 13.56
N GLN A 49 4.62 13.60 12.43
CA GLN A 49 4.39 15.00 12.08
C GLN A 49 2.91 15.32 11.91
N ALA A 50 2.11 14.42 11.34
CA ALA A 50 0.66 14.61 11.19
C ALA A 50 -0.05 14.89 12.53
N TRP A 51 0.45 14.35 13.64
CA TRP A 51 -0.15 14.53 14.97
C TRP A 51 0.54 15.57 15.84
N THR A 52 1.79 15.91 15.57
CA THR A 52 2.59 16.77 16.46
C THR A 52 2.94 18.12 15.86
N ALA A 53 2.95 18.25 14.54
CA ALA A 53 3.28 19.52 13.90
C ALA A 53 2.22 20.58 14.22
N PRO A 54 2.61 21.85 14.41
CA PRO A 54 1.69 22.95 14.68
C PRO A 54 0.80 23.29 13.47
N ASP A 55 1.29 23.01 12.27
CA ASP A 55 0.58 23.18 11.00
C ASP A 55 0.72 21.89 10.17
N ILE A 56 -0.39 21.46 9.57
CA ILE A 56 -0.48 20.26 8.74
C ILE A 56 -1.14 20.53 7.38
N ASP A 57 -1.24 21.79 6.94
CA ASP A 57 -1.89 22.15 5.67
C ASP A 57 -1.27 21.44 4.46
N ALA A 58 0.05 21.21 4.47
CA ALA A 58 0.73 20.43 3.45
C ALA A 58 0.27 18.95 3.39
N LEU A 59 -0.27 18.42 4.49
CA LEU A 59 -0.84 17.09 4.56
C LEU A 59 -2.33 17.08 4.18
N ARG A 60 -3.02 18.21 4.04
CA ARG A 60 -4.46 18.24 3.70
C ARG A 60 -4.71 17.99 2.21
N THR A 61 -4.44 16.77 1.77
CA THR A 61 -4.60 16.34 0.38
C THR A 61 -5.47 15.08 0.28
N SER A 62 -6.07 14.86 -0.88
CA SER A 62 -6.80 13.62 -1.19
C SER A 62 -5.87 12.40 -1.36
N THR A 63 -4.55 12.60 -1.27
CA THR A 63 -3.55 11.54 -1.40
C THR A 63 -3.77 10.41 -0.41
N TRP A 64 -4.05 10.72 0.86
CA TRP A 64 -4.19 9.72 1.92
C TRP A 64 -5.39 8.78 1.70
N PRO A 65 -6.63 9.27 1.49
CA PRO A 65 -7.77 8.40 1.22
C PRO A 65 -7.61 7.61 -0.09
N LEU A 66 -6.99 8.20 -1.12
CA LEU A 66 -6.70 7.47 -2.36
C LEU A 66 -5.69 6.33 -2.13
N LEU A 67 -4.63 6.58 -1.35
CA LEU A 67 -3.66 5.55 -1.00
C LEU A 67 -4.27 4.43 -0.15
N ILE A 68 -5.28 4.69 0.68
CA ILE A 68 -6.03 3.62 1.37
C ILE A 68 -6.67 2.69 0.34
N ILE A 69 -7.39 3.22 -0.65
CA ILE A 69 -8.08 2.44 -1.68
C ILE A 69 -7.08 1.63 -2.51
N VAL A 70 -5.95 2.25 -2.90
CA VAL A 70 -4.89 1.60 -3.67
C VAL A 70 -4.27 0.45 -2.87
N ASN A 71 -3.92 0.68 -1.60
CA ASN A 71 -3.29 -0.36 -0.78
C ASN A 71 -4.25 -1.49 -0.40
N ILE A 72 -5.56 -1.22 -0.23
CA ILE A 72 -6.57 -2.27 -0.08
C ILE A 72 -6.68 -3.10 -1.36
N SER A 73 -6.69 -2.44 -2.51
CA SER A 73 -6.76 -3.13 -3.81
C SER A 73 -5.52 -3.99 -4.05
N ALA A 74 -4.34 -3.48 -3.70
CA ALA A 74 -3.08 -4.23 -3.73
C ALA A 74 -3.10 -5.40 -2.74
N PHE A 75 -3.59 -5.20 -1.51
CA PHE A 75 -3.73 -6.24 -0.50
C PHE A 75 -4.62 -7.39 -0.99
N ILE A 76 -5.78 -7.09 -1.62
CA ILE A 76 -6.67 -8.10 -2.18
C ILE A 76 -6.00 -8.85 -3.34
N GLY A 77 -5.29 -8.13 -4.22
CA GLY A 77 -4.56 -8.74 -5.34
C GLY A 77 -3.48 -9.72 -4.89
N VAL A 78 -2.70 -9.37 -3.86
CA VAL A 78 -1.60 -10.19 -3.34
C VAL A 78 -2.04 -11.17 -2.25
N ALA A 79 -3.27 -11.05 -1.73
CA ALA A 79 -3.89 -12.04 -0.87
C ALA A 79 -4.07 -13.40 -1.57
N HIS A 80 -3.92 -13.45 -2.89
CA HIS A 80 -4.05 -14.68 -3.68
C HIS A 80 -2.70 -15.40 -3.87
N GLU A 81 -1.56 -14.70 -3.76
CA GLU A 81 -0.23 -15.23 -4.09
C GLU A 81 0.47 -15.97 -2.93
N GLY A 82 -0.19 -16.12 -1.78
CA GLY A 82 0.39 -16.79 -0.61
C GLY A 82 1.49 -16.03 0.14
N ASP A 83 1.99 -14.90 -0.35
CA ASP A 83 3.06 -14.13 0.31
C ASP A 83 2.54 -13.34 1.53
N TRP A 84 2.78 -13.87 2.72
CA TRP A 84 2.35 -13.25 3.98
C TRP A 84 3.09 -11.95 4.30
N ARG A 85 4.33 -11.77 3.82
CA ARG A 85 5.15 -10.58 4.12
C ARG A 85 4.56 -9.38 3.42
N LEU A 86 4.25 -9.55 2.14
CA LEU A 86 3.69 -8.48 1.32
C LEU A 86 2.27 -8.10 1.78
N ARG A 87 1.47 -9.07 2.23
CA ARG A 87 0.19 -8.80 2.90
C ARG A 87 0.35 -7.95 4.15
N LEU A 88 1.30 -8.29 5.02
CA LEU A 88 1.57 -7.52 6.24
C LEU A 88 2.00 -6.08 5.91
N THR A 89 2.86 -5.91 4.90
CA THR A 89 3.29 -4.60 4.42
C THR A 89 2.12 -3.77 3.89
N MET A 90 1.26 -4.34 3.04
CA MET A 90 0.09 -3.61 2.52
C MET A 90 -0.90 -3.26 3.64
N LEU A 91 -1.09 -4.15 4.62
CA LEU A 91 -1.92 -3.87 5.79
C LEU A 91 -1.34 -2.72 6.63
N ALA A 92 -0.02 -2.72 6.86
CA ALA A 92 0.66 -1.63 7.56
C ALA A 92 0.50 -0.29 6.82
N TRP A 93 0.63 -0.28 5.50
CA TRP A 93 0.35 0.90 4.68
C TRP A 93 -1.09 1.40 4.87
N VAL A 94 -2.09 0.53 4.78
CA VAL A 94 -3.49 0.91 5.00
C VAL A 94 -3.68 1.56 6.36
N ILE A 95 -3.14 0.95 7.43
CA ILE A 95 -3.26 1.48 8.80
C ILE A 95 -2.60 2.86 8.91
N PHE A 96 -1.39 3.04 8.37
CA PHE A 96 -0.69 4.33 8.45
C PHE A 96 -1.43 5.43 7.69
N MET A 97 -1.96 5.11 6.51
CA MET A 97 -2.75 6.06 5.72
C MET A 97 -4.07 6.42 6.39
N ILE A 98 -4.72 5.48 7.09
CA ILE A 98 -5.91 5.76 7.92
C ILE A 98 -5.54 6.73 9.05
N ILE A 99 -4.44 6.49 9.77
CA ILE A 99 -4.03 7.36 10.88
C ILE A 99 -3.72 8.77 10.41
N ILE A 100 -3.04 8.92 9.26
CA ILE A 100 -2.74 10.24 8.68
C ILE A 100 -4.03 10.91 8.18
N SER A 101 -4.93 10.16 7.52
CA SER A 101 -6.23 10.69 7.07
C SER A 101 -7.07 11.19 8.25
N LEU A 102 -7.06 10.46 9.37
CA LEU A 102 -7.74 10.88 10.60
C LEU A 102 -7.14 12.16 11.17
N ALA A 103 -5.81 12.29 11.18
CA ALA A 103 -5.15 13.51 11.62
C ALA A 103 -5.59 14.73 10.80
N VAL A 104 -5.68 14.58 9.47
CA VAL A 104 -6.14 15.61 8.54
C VAL A 104 -7.61 16.03 8.76
N VAL A 105 -8.46 15.10 9.21
CA VAL A 105 -9.89 15.39 9.47
C VAL A 105 -10.10 16.03 10.84
N VAL A 106 -9.32 15.61 11.85
CA VAL A 106 -9.53 16.01 13.25
C VAL A 106 -8.82 17.32 13.61
N ARG A 107 -7.69 17.62 12.99
CA ARG A 107 -6.84 18.79 13.28
C ARG A 107 -6.88 19.77 12.13
#